data_AF-A0A836W7V5-F1
#
_entry.id   AF-A0A836W7V5-F1
#
_cell.length_a   1.000
_cell.length_b   1.000
_cell.length_c   1.000
_cell.angle_alpha   90.00
_cell.angle_beta   90.00
_cell.angle_gamma   90.00
#
_symmetry.space_group_name_H-M   'P 1'
#
loop_
_entity.id
_entity.type
_entity.pdbx_description
1 polymer ?
#
loop_
_entity_poly.entity_id
_entity_poly.type
_entity_poly.pdbx_seq_one_letter_code
_entity_poly.pdbx_strand_id
1 'polypeptide(L)'
;MLFRKKFFLFLSLLILGISLGYFSYALIFLEVGQFLKGTPPLINQEQSCPVMVIEDGLLKDQCTGLYWKGQDEGVMTWDEAKNLCNGGNFRLPNIDELYSLVNHNNLGKIPIISNGTLIYKDVPLEGLGTYWSATEYRPDSDYARSVNFINGTTDNLLYSKDIALNVYCIANRFCGNGKIESGEECDGAEIDTTCQKEGYLGGAVACQDCQIVTDACFQSYIFLSEAGKSCQQVCEKYGVDSSGKTCQSEETNCQIFSCLSV
;
A
#
# COMPACT_ATOMS: atom_id res chain seq x y z
N MET A 1 -27.24 74.69 -7.05
CA MET A 1 -27.99 73.48 -7.46
C MET A 1 -27.19 72.57 -8.43
N LEU A 2 -25.85 72.50 -8.31
CA LEU A 2 -24.96 71.70 -9.18
C LEU A 2 -24.08 70.69 -8.41
N PHE A 3 -24.05 70.74 -7.08
CA PHE A 3 -23.30 69.80 -6.24
C PHE A 3 -24.06 68.50 -5.89
N ARG A 4 -25.40 68.51 -5.93
CA ARG A 4 -26.22 67.32 -5.62
C ARG A 4 -26.27 66.28 -6.75
N LYS A 5 -26.05 66.66 -8.01
CA LYS A 5 -26.09 65.73 -9.15
C LYS A 5 -24.80 64.92 -9.33
N LYS A 6 -23.64 65.47 -8.96
CA LYS A 6 -22.35 64.74 -9.05
C LYS A 6 -22.16 63.68 -7.96
N PHE A 7 -22.80 63.84 -6.80
CA PHE A 7 -22.73 62.87 -5.70
C PHE A 7 -23.53 61.58 -5.98
N PHE A 8 -24.68 61.67 -6.66
CA PHE A 8 -25.48 60.50 -7.01
C PHE A 8 -24.89 59.65 -8.13
N LEU A 9 -24.16 60.25 -9.08
CA LEU A 9 -23.47 59.52 -10.15
C LEU A 9 -22.22 58.76 -9.65
N PHE A 10 -21.56 59.25 -8.59
CA PHE A 10 -20.44 58.55 -7.97
C PHE A 10 -20.89 57.35 -7.11
N LEU A 11 -22.06 57.46 -6.46
CA LEU A 11 -22.59 56.38 -5.64
C LEU A 11 -23.16 55.22 -6.49
N SER A 12 -23.69 55.49 -7.69
CA SER A 12 -24.19 54.43 -8.59
C SER A 12 -23.06 53.65 -9.27
N LEU A 13 -21.92 54.28 -9.57
CA LEU A 13 -20.75 53.61 -10.15
C LEU A 13 -19.98 52.75 -9.13
N LEU A 14 -20.00 53.11 -7.85
CA LEU A 14 -19.40 52.30 -6.77
C LEU A 14 -20.19 51.01 -6.48
N ILE A 15 -21.52 51.03 -6.63
CA ILE A 15 -22.37 49.84 -6.42
C ILE A 15 -22.26 48.85 -7.59
N LEU A 16 -22.08 49.34 -8.83
CA LEU A 16 -21.85 48.49 -10.01
C LEU A 16 -20.45 47.84 -10.02
N GLY A 17 -19.43 48.47 -9.42
CA GLY A 17 -18.09 47.90 -9.28
C GLY A 17 -17.98 46.77 -8.24
N ILE A 18 -18.83 46.77 -7.22
CA ILE A 18 -18.81 45.75 -6.16
C ILE A 18 -19.61 44.50 -6.57
N SER A 19 -20.65 44.62 -7.41
CA SER A 19 -21.43 43.45 -7.85
C SER A 19 -20.73 42.60 -8.91
N LEU A 20 -19.92 43.20 -9.79
CA LEU A 20 -19.14 42.45 -10.79
C LEU A 20 -17.89 41.76 -10.20
N GLY A 21 -17.36 42.25 -9.08
CA GLY A 21 -16.28 41.58 -8.35
C GLY A 21 -16.76 40.37 -7.55
N TYR A 22 -17.98 40.42 -6.99
CA TYR A 22 -18.55 39.31 -6.23
C TYR A 22 -18.95 38.11 -7.10
N PHE A 23 -19.37 38.35 -8.35
CA PHE A 23 -19.80 37.28 -9.25
C PHE A 23 -18.67 36.45 -9.85
N SER A 24 -17.41 36.90 -9.77
CA SER A 24 -16.26 36.12 -10.25
C SER A 24 -15.68 35.17 -9.19
N TYR A 25 -15.76 35.54 -7.90
CA TYR A 25 -15.33 34.66 -6.80
C TYR A 25 -16.38 33.60 -6.44
N ALA A 26 -17.67 33.85 -6.66
CA ALA A 26 -18.72 32.88 -6.37
C ALA A 26 -18.74 31.67 -7.31
N LEU A 27 -18.18 31.78 -8.52
CA LEU A 27 -18.12 30.67 -9.49
C LEU A 27 -16.85 29.82 -9.37
N ILE A 28 -15.80 30.29 -8.69
CA ILE A 28 -14.62 29.46 -8.41
C ILE A 28 -14.88 28.51 -7.22
N PHE A 29 -15.85 28.81 -6.36
CA PHE A 29 -16.17 27.98 -5.19
C PHE A 29 -17.13 26.80 -5.43
N LEU A 30 -17.63 26.60 -6.65
CA LEU A 30 -18.50 25.45 -6.98
C LEU A 30 -17.78 24.29 -7.70
N GLU A 31 -16.58 24.49 -8.24
CA GLU A 31 -15.78 23.40 -8.85
C GLU A 31 -14.72 22.79 -7.90
N VAL A 32 -14.35 23.47 -6.81
CA VAL A 32 -13.50 22.84 -5.77
C VAL A 32 -14.28 21.94 -4.80
N GLY A 33 -15.62 22.02 -4.81
CA GLY A 33 -16.50 21.29 -3.89
C GLY A 33 -16.70 19.80 -4.21
N GLN A 34 -16.14 19.26 -5.30
CA GLN A 34 -16.23 17.84 -5.62
C GLN A 34 -14.90 17.08 -5.52
N PHE A 35 -13.80 17.74 -5.14
CA PHE A 35 -12.49 17.10 -5.00
C PHE A 35 -12.16 16.64 -3.56
N LEU A 36 -13.07 16.84 -2.59
CA LEU A 36 -12.86 16.44 -1.19
C LEU A 36 -13.73 15.23 -0.77
N LYS A 37 -13.98 14.28 -1.68
CA LYS A 37 -14.66 13.01 -1.33
C LYS A 37 -13.71 11.85 -1.03
N GLY A 38 -12.42 12.12 -0.89
CA GLY A 38 -11.40 11.11 -0.58
C GLY A 38 -10.35 11.52 0.44
N THR A 39 -10.53 12.62 1.18
CA THR A 39 -9.56 12.96 2.24
C THR A 39 -9.79 12.04 3.45
N PRO A 40 -8.77 11.29 3.91
CA PRO A 40 -8.80 10.58 5.18
C PRO A 40 -9.25 11.51 6.32
N PRO A 41 -9.85 10.99 7.40
CA PRO A 41 -10.35 11.82 8.49
C PRO A 41 -9.26 12.76 9.00
N LEU A 42 -9.60 14.05 9.11
CA LEU A 42 -8.72 15.08 9.65
C LEU A 42 -8.46 14.77 11.13
N ILE A 43 -7.33 14.12 11.41
CA ILE A 43 -6.72 14.09 12.73
C ILE A 43 -6.35 15.54 13.06
N ASN A 44 -6.66 16.00 14.28
CA ASN A 44 -6.42 17.37 14.75
C ASN A 44 -5.06 17.92 14.27
N GLN A 45 -5.05 19.11 13.67
CA GLN A 45 -3.85 19.82 13.20
C GLN A 45 -2.85 20.23 14.30
N GLU A 46 -2.92 19.65 15.50
CA GLU A 46 -1.98 19.87 16.60
C GLU A 46 -1.12 18.64 16.93
N GLN A 47 -1.36 17.47 16.33
CA GLN A 47 -0.55 16.29 16.60
C GLN A 47 0.59 16.17 15.57
N SER A 48 1.80 16.50 16.00
CA SER A 48 3.02 16.27 15.21
C SER A 48 3.27 14.77 15.05
N CYS A 49 3.18 14.26 13.83
CA CYS A 49 3.54 12.88 13.50
C CYS A 49 5.05 12.70 13.26
N PRO A 50 5.59 11.48 13.41
CA PRO A 50 4.93 10.27 13.95
C PRO A 50 4.71 10.33 15.47
N VAL A 51 3.75 9.55 15.98
CA VAL A 51 3.53 9.37 17.42
C VAL A 51 3.69 7.91 17.79
N MET A 52 4.85 7.58 18.36
CA MET A 52 5.23 6.20 18.64
C MET A 52 4.79 5.75 20.04
N VAL A 53 4.22 4.56 20.14
CA VAL A 53 3.95 3.85 21.40
C VAL A 53 4.45 2.41 21.31
N ILE A 54 4.73 1.78 22.44
CA ILE A 54 5.04 0.34 22.48
C ILE A 54 3.74 -0.43 22.64
N GLU A 55 3.48 -1.35 21.73
CA GLU A 55 2.32 -2.24 21.75
C GLU A 55 2.76 -3.65 21.32
N ASP A 56 2.53 -4.62 22.20
CA ASP A 56 2.93 -6.02 22.02
C ASP A 56 4.41 -6.19 21.61
N GLY A 57 5.30 -5.41 22.24
CA GLY A 57 6.73 -5.47 22.00
C GLY A 57 7.21 -4.86 20.66
N LEU A 58 6.32 -4.23 19.89
CA LEU A 58 6.66 -3.47 18.69
C LEU A 58 6.36 -1.99 18.86
N LEU A 59 6.89 -1.19 17.94
CA LEU A 59 6.61 0.23 17.87
C LEU A 59 5.41 0.49 16.98
N LYS A 60 4.31 0.95 17.56
CA LYS A 60 3.13 1.38 16.81
C LYS A 60 3.19 2.88 16.58
N ASP A 61 3.09 3.30 15.34
CA ASP A 61 2.82 4.70 14.99
C ASP A 61 1.31 4.95 15.05
N GLN A 62 0.86 5.78 16.00
CA GLN A 62 -0.55 6.10 16.17
C GLN A 62 -1.13 6.95 15.03
N CYS A 63 -0.28 7.61 14.24
CA CYS A 63 -0.72 8.40 13.10
C CYS A 63 -1.14 7.52 11.91
N THR A 64 -0.35 6.48 11.63
CA THR A 64 -0.57 5.60 10.47
C THR A 64 -1.20 4.25 10.83
N GLY A 65 -1.12 3.85 12.10
CA GLY A 65 -1.51 2.50 12.55
C GLY A 65 -0.45 1.43 12.28
N LEU A 66 0.70 1.81 11.68
CA LEU A 66 1.75 0.88 11.29
C LEU A 66 2.58 0.41 12.49
N TYR A 67 3.07 -0.82 12.42
CA TYR A 67 3.93 -1.42 13.44
C TYR A 67 5.33 -1.63 12.90
N TRP A 68 6.32 -1.30 13.71
CA TRP A 68 7.72 -1.31 13.32
C TRP A 68 8.54 -2.19 14.24
N LYS A 69 9.53 -2.85 13.66
CA LYS A 69 10.54 -3.58 14.41
C LYS A 69 11.35 -2.55 15.18
N GLY A 70 11.22 -2.54 16.51
CA GLY A 70 11.77 -1.50 17.38
C GLY A 70 13.29 -1.55 17.54
N GLN A 71 14.04 -1.77 16.47
CA GLN A 71 15.49 -1.87 16.46
C GLN A 71 16.03 -1.44 15.10
N ASP A 72 17.24 -0.88 15.11
CA ASP A 72 18.00 -0.66 13.88
C ASP A 72 18.69 -1.97 13.49
N GLU A 73 18.58 -2.34 12.21
CA GLU A 73 19.16 -3.57 11.67
C GLU A 73 20.59 -3.38 11.13
N GLY A 74 21.08 -2.13 11.13
CA GLY A 74 22.38 -1.78 10.58
C GLY A 74 22.37 -1.60 9.06
N VAL A 75 23.56 -1.55 8.48
CA VAL A 75 23.75 -1.29 7.04
C VAL A 75 23.91 -2.56 6.22
N MET A 76 23.25 -2.61 5.07
CA MET A 76 23.35 -3.71 4.12
C MET A 76 22.88 -3.29 2.73
N THR A 77 23.18 -4.11 1.72
CA THR A 77 22.68 -3.91 0.35
C THR A 77 21.17 -4.06 0.28
N TRP A 78 20.57 -3.61 -0.81
CA TRP A 78 19.11 -3.63 -0.94
C TRP A 78 18.51 -5.04 -0.96
N ASP A 79 19.19 -6.01 -1.59
CA ASP A 79 18.73 -7.40 -1.61
C ASP A 79 18.90 -8.07 -0.24
N GLU A 80 19.99 -7.77 0.47
CA GLU A 80 20.18 -8.20 1.87
C GLU A 80 19.09 -7.62 2.77
N ALA A 81 18.72 -6.35 2.59
CA ALA A 81 17.66 -5.69 3.37
C ALA A 81 16.30 -6.37 3.20
N LYS A 82 15.91 -6.68 1.96
CA LYS A 82 14.67 -7.45 1.69
C LYS A 82 14.71 -8.81 2.36
N ASN A 83 15.81 -9.54 2.21
CA ASN A 83 15.95 -10.88 2.78
C ASN A 83 15.92 -10.86 4.31
N LEU A 84 16.57 -9.88 4.93
CA LEU A 84 16.58 -9.69 6.38
C LEU A 84 15.16 -9.42 6.90
N CYS A 85 14.44 -8.49 6.27
CA CYS A 85 13.12 -8.14 6.76
C CYS A 85 12.04 -9.19 6.41
N ASN A 86 12.20 -10.02 5.37
CA ASN A 86 11.22 -11.03 4.97
C ASN A 86 11.10 -12.25 5.92
N GLY A 87 11.60 -12.16 7.16
CA GLY A 87 11.48 -13.20 8.18
C GLY A 87 10.55 -12.81 9.32
N GLY A 88 9.69 -13.74 9.78
CA GLY A 88 8.98 -13.63 11.06
C GLY A 88 7.96 -12.49 11.15
N ASN A 89 7.02 -12.42 10.20
CA ASN A 89 5.96 -11.39 10.11
C ASN A 89 6.52 -9.97 9.98
N PHE A 90 7.64 -9.80 9.28
CA PHE A 90 8.17 -8.50 8.89
C PHE A 90 8.35 -8.44 7.38
N ARG A 91 8.52 -7.22 6.87
CA ARG A 91 8.98 -6.94 5.51
C ARG A 91 9.72 -5.62 5.48
N LEU A 92 10.39 -5.36 4.36
CA LEU A 92 10.95 -4.04 4.09
C LEU A 92 9.77 -3.08 3.79
N PRO A 93 9.73 -1.87 4.37
CA PRO A 93 8.65 -0.91 4.15
C PRO A 93 8.71 -0.35 2.73
N ASN A 94 7.56 0.02 2.18
CA ASN A 94 7.55 0.86 0.99
C ASN A 94 8.02 2.30 1.33
N ILE A 95 8.26 3.11 0.31
CA ILE A 95 8.81 4.46 0.48
C ILE A 95 7.91 5.39 1.31
N ASP A 96 6.60 5.28 1.18
CA ASP A 96 5.64 6.16 1.87
C ASP A 96 5.51 5.75 3.34
N GLU A 97 5.48 4.44 3.62
CA GLU A 97 5.56 3.90 4.97
C GLU A 97 6.84 4.35 5.66
N LEU A 98 8.00 4.17 5.02
CA LEU A 98 9.28 4.56 5.61
C LEU A 98 9.36 6.07 5.86
N TYR A 99 8.84 6.86 4.92
CA TYR A 99 8.77 8.32 5.09
C TYR A 99 7.86 8.74 6.24
N SER A 100 6.86 7.94 6.62
CA SER A 100 5.97 8.24 7.75
C SER A 100 6.70 8.29 9.09
N LEU A 101 7.89 7.69 9.20
CA LEU A 101 8.74 7.77 10.39
C LEU A 101 9.53 9.08 10.51
N VAL A 102 9.57 9.92 9.47
CA VAL A 102 10.28 11.20 9.51
C VAL A 102 9.59 12.14 10.50
N ASN A 103 10.26 12.42 11.61
CA ASN A 103 9.80 13.43 12.57
C ASN A 103 10.45 14.78 12.26
N HIS A 104 9.70 15.68 11.61
CA HIS A 104 10.22 17.02 11.26
C HIS A 104 10.54 17.90 12.48
N ASN A 105 9.96 17.62 13.65
CA ASN A 105 10.29 18.31 14.90
C ASN A 105 11.49 17.70 15.64
N ASN A 106 11.97 16.54 15.18
CA ASN A 106 13.05 15.79 15.80
C ASN A 106 13.90 15.07 14.74
N LEU A 107 14.31 15.82 13.71
CA LEU A 107 15.17 15.33 12.64
C LEU A 107 16.49 14.78 13.21
N GLY A 108 17.07 13.80 12.52
CA GLY A 108 18.29 13.14 12.96
C GLY A 108 18.07 12.14 14.10
N LYS A 109 16.83 11.75 14.40
CA LYS A 109 16.53 10.71 15.39
C LYS A 109 15.61 9.63 14.85
N ILE A 110 15.82 8.40 15.34
CA ILE A 110 14.97 7.24 15.08
C ILE A 110 14.34 6.71 16.37
N PRO A 111 13.07 6.28 16.34
CA PRO A 111 12.47 5.61 17.48
C PRO A 111 12.93 4.15 17.55
N ILE A 112 13.33 3.66 18.72
CA ILE A 112 13.62 2.24 18.96
C ILE A 112 13.08 1.78 20.32
N ILE A 113 13.06 0.48 20.56
CA ILE A 113 12.79 -0.14 21.86
C ILE A 113 14.12 -0.52 22.49
N SER A 114 14.35 -0.04 23.71
CA SER A 114 15.52 -0.39 24.51
C SER A 114 15.06 -0.76 25.91
N ASN A 115 15.32 -2.00 26.33
CA ASN A 115 14.89 -2.53 27.63
C ASN A 115 13.39 -2.30 27.91
N GLY A 116 12.54 -2.56 26.91
CA GLY A 116 11.08 -2.40 27.01
C GLY A 116 10.59 -0.94 27.05
N THR A 117 11.47 0.04 26.81
CA THR A 117 11.12 1.46 26.80
C THR A 117 11.36 2.07 25.42
N LEU A 118 10.47 2.97 25.00
CA LEU A 118 10.63 3.73 23.75
C LEU A 118 11.67 4.83 24.00
N ILE A 119 12.70 4.85 23.15
CA ILE A 119 13.69 5.92 23.14
C ILE A 119 13.92 6.41 21.71
N TYR A 120 14.26 7.69 21.56
CA TYR A 120 14.71 8.26 20.29
C TYR A 120 16.23 8.34 20.32
N LYS A 121 16.88 7.55 19.46
CA LYS A 121 18.34 7.56 19.30
C LYS A 121 18.73 8.45 18.14
N ASP A 122 19.92 9.02 18.20
CA ASP A 122 20.50 9.72 17.05
C ASP A 122 20.68 8.73 15.90
N VAL A 123 20.33 9.17 14.69
CA VAL A 123 20.49 8.39 13.46
C VAL A 123 21.99 8.04 13.30
N PRO A 124 22.34 6.77 13.03
CA PRO A 124 23.72 6.39 12.76
C PRO A 124 24.31 7.20 11.59
N LEU A 125 25.58 7.57 11.71
CA LEU A 125 26.33 8.17 10.59
C LEU A 125 26.66 7.13 9.51
N GLU A 126 26.58 5.85 9.85
CA GLU A 126 26.65 4.73 8.90
C GLU A 126 25.48 4.83 7.91
N GLY A 127 25.73 4.53 6.63
CA GLY A 127 24.74 4.77 5.57
C GLY A 127 24.28 6.23 5.43
N LEU A 128 24.99 7.19 6.05
CA LEU A 128 24.69 8.63 6.06
C LEU A 128 23.26 8.96 6.54
N GLY A 129 22.73 8.14 7.45
CA GLY A 129 21.36 8.26 7.95
C GLY A 129 20.27 8.03 6.90
N THR A 130 20.63 7.35 5.82
CA THR A 130 19.72 6.96 4.73
C THR A 130 19.27 5.51 4.94
N TYR A 131 17.98 5.26 4.74
CA TYR A 131 17.33 3.98 4.95
C TYR A 131 16.72 3.44 3.66
N TRP A 132 16.87 2.14 3.42
CA TRP A 132 16.28 1.45 2.28
C TRP A 132 14.77 1.31 2.39
N SER A 133 14.07 1.56 1.28
CA SER A 133 12.68 1.13 1.09
C SER A 133 12.60 -0.04 0.10
N ALA A 134 11.54 -0.83 0.16
CA ALA A 134 11.20 -1.86 -0.83
C ALA A 134 10.78 -1.28 -2.19
N THR A 135 10.58 0.03 -2.29
CA THR A 135 10.14 0.66 -3.53
C THR A 135 11.29 0.80 -4.50
N GLU A 136 11.19 0.14 -5.65
CA GLU A 136 12.16 0.26 -6.73
C GLU A 136 12.12 1.63 -7.40
N TYR A 137 13.27 2.06 -7.92
CA TYR A 137 13.34 3.25 -8.76
C TYR A 137 13.02 2.86 -10.22
N ARG A 138 11.77 3.06 -10.65
CA ARG A 138 11.32 2.61 -11.98
C ARG A 138 12.12 3.11 -13.20
N PRO A 139 12.74 4.31 -13.18
CA PRO A 139 13.56 4.72 -14.32
C PRO A 139 14.82 3.86 -14.52
N ASP A 140 15.30 3.17 -13.48
CA ASP A 140 16.47 2.31 -13.54
C ASP A 140 16.44 1.24 -12.43
N SER A 141 16.35 -0.03 -12.84
CA SER A 141 16.22 -1.18 -11.95
C SER A 141 17.44 -1.43 -11.06
N ASP A 142 18.59 -0.83 -11.36
CA ASP A 142 19.80 -0.95 -10.55
C ASP A 142 19.73 -0.11 -9.28
N TYR A 143 18.69 0.71 -9.12
CA TYR A 143 18.50 1.64 -8.02
C TYR A 143 17.20 1.35 -7.26
N ALA A 144 17.18 1.76 -5.98
CA ALA A 144 15.99 1.70 -5.14
C ALA A 144 15.77 3.05 -4.43
N ARG A 145 14.53 3.31 -4.03
CA ARG A 145 14.18 4.56 -3.34
C ARG A 145 14.57 4.50 -1.88
N SER A 146 14.93 5.65 -1.33
CA SER A 146 15.44 5.75 0.04
C SER A 146 14.95 7.00 0.77
N VAL A 147 14.94 6.94 2.10
CA VAL A 147 14.58 8.08 2.97
C VAL A 147 15.78 8.43 3.83
N ASN A 148 16.10 9.71 3.92
CA ASN A 148 17.12 10.22 4.82
C ASN A 148 16.47 10.81 6.07
N PHE A 149 16.74 10.22 7.23
CA PHE A 149 16.15 10.65 8.50
C PHE A 149 16.89 11.81 9.16
N ILE A 150 18.10 12.17 8.69
CA ILE A 150 18.84 13.34 9.18
C ILE A 150 18.21 14.63 8.67
N ASN A 151 17.78 14.65 7.41
CA ASN A 151 17.22 15.86 6.79
C ASN A 151 15.75 15.72 6.36
N GLY A 152 15.16 14.53 6.50
CA GLY A 152 13.74 14.27 6.21
C GLY A 152 13.41 14.30 4.72
N THR A 153 14.35 13.94 3.86
CA THR A 153 14.16 13.94 2.40
C THR A 153 14.04 12.53 1.83
N THR A 154 13.37 12.42 0.69
CA THR A 154 13.34 11.20 -0.13
C THR A 154 14.26 11.39 -1.32
N ASP A 155 15.02 10.34 -1.66
CA ASP A 155 15.87 10.30 -2.86
C ASP A 155 16.81 11.51 -3.03
N ASN A 156 17.32 12.05 -1.91
CA ASN A 156 18.30 13.16 -1.91
C ASN A 156 19.52 12.85 -2.78
N LEU A 157 19.92 11.59 -2.77
CA LEU A 157 20.82 10.99 -3.73
C LEU A 157 20.19 9.67 -4.18
N LEU A 158 20.44 9.31 -5.44
CA LEU A 158 20.02 8.02 -5.98
C LEU A 158 21.12 6.99 -5.70
N TYR A 159 20.76 5.91 -5.00
CA TYR A 159 21.70 4.88 -4.57
C TYR A 159 21.48 3.58 -5.32
N SER A 160 22.58 3.03 -5.86
CA SER A 160 22.57 1.70 -6.46
C SER A 160 22.31 0.65 -5.38
N LYS A 161 21.60 -0.42 -5.74
CA LYS A 161 21.24 -1.54 -4.87
C LYS A 161 22.44 -2.23 -4.22
N ASP A 162 23.64 -2.09 -4.81
CA ASP A 162 24.91 -2.62 -4.29
C ASP A 162 25.52 -1.81 -3.13
N ILE A 163 24.93 -0.65 -2.78
CA ILE A 163 25.41 0.19 -1.68
C ILE A 163 24.77 -0.25 -0.36
N ALA A 164 25.59 -0.26 0.71
CA ALA A 164 25.11 -0.52 2.05
C ALA A 164 24.46 0.74 2.66
N LEU A 165 23.14 0.69 2.91
CA LEU A 165 22.38 1.72 3.63
C LEU A 165 21.67 1.09 4.83
N ASN A 166 21.17 1.92 5.75
CA ASN A 166 20.48 1.45 6.95
C ASN A 166 19.16 0.76 6.61
N VAL A 167 18.70 -0.10 7.50
CA VAL A 167 17.48 -0.87 7.32
C VAL A 167 16.58 -0.77 8.54
N TYR A 168 15.29 -0.60 8.28
CA TYR A 168 14.26 -0.62 9.29
C TYR A 168 13.10 -1.47 8.80
N CYS A 169 12.73 -2.50 9.55
CA CYS A 169 11.67 -3.42 9.13
C CYS A 169 10.31 -2.98 9.68
N ILE A 170 9.29 -3.14 8.86
CA ILE A 170 7.89 -2.95 9.25
C ILE A 170 7.24 -4.31 9.47
N ALA A 171 6.38 -4.41 10.47
CA ALA A 171 5.69 -5.65 10.78
C ALA A 171 4.54 -5.88 9.80
N ASN A 172 4.51 -7.09 9.25
CA ASN A 172 3.40 -7.66 8.50
C ASN A 172 2.37 -8.25 9.48
N ARG A 173 1.93 -7.44 10.46
CA ARG A 173 1.60 -7.92 11.81
C ARG A 173 0.32 -8.76 11.94
N PHE A 174 -0.42 -8.98 10.88
CA PHE A 174 -1.58 -9.86 10.92
C PHE A 174 -1.35 -11.13 10.08
N CYS A 175 -0.30 -11.16 9.24
CA CYS A 175 -0.19 -12.20 8.24
C CYS A 175 0.31 -13.54 8.79
N GLY A 176 -0.39 -14.62 8.47
CA GLY A 176 -0.02 -15.98 8.86
C GLY A 176 -0.47 -16.40 10.26
N ASN A 177 -1.44 -15.69 10.87
CA ASN A 177 -1.95 -15.97 12.21
C ASN A 177 -3.25 -16.79 12.24
N GLY A 178 -3.87 -17.02 11.06
CA GLY A 178 -5.12 -17.73 10.88
C GLY A 178 -6.37 -16.87 11.12
N LYS A 179 -6.29 -15.54 10.97
CA LYS A 179 -7.44 -14.63 11.03
C LYS A 179 -7.23 -13.43 10.10
N ILE A 180 -8.24 -13.12 9.30
CA ILE A 180 -8.21 -11.92 8.45
C ILE A 180 -8.54 -10.69 9.31
N GLU A 181 -7.56 -9.81 9.52
CA GLU A 181 -7.72 -8.57 10.29
C GLU A 181 -7.72 -7.29 9.43
N SER A 182 -7.97 -6.15 10.08
CA SER A 182 -8.02 -4.86 9.40
C SER A 182 -6.66 -4.51 8.81
N GLY A 183 -6.60 -4.41 7.48
CA GLY A 183 -5.37 -4.17 6.72
C GLY A 183 -4.89 -5.38 5.92
N GLU A 184 -5.59 -6.51 6.00
CA GLU A 184 -5.32 -7.72 5.23
C GLU A 184 -6.41 -8.02 4.23
N GLU A 185 -6.04 -8.63 3.11
CA GLU A 185 -7.01 -9.23 2.19
C GLU A 185 -7.22 -10.73 2.45
N CYS A 186 -6.26 -11.36 3.14
CA CYS A 186 -6.23 -12.78 3.49
C CYS A 186 -5.19 -13.04 4.57
N ASP A 187 -5.24 -14.22 5.21
CA ASP A 187 -4.24 -14.68 6.17
C ASP A 187 -3.93 -16.18 5.92
N GLY A 188 -2.82 -16.45 5.21
CA GLY A 188 -2.36 -17.81 4.95
C GLY A 188 -3.39 -18.66 4.20
N ALA A 189 -4.05 -19.58 4.90
CA ALA A 189 -5.13 -20.40 4.34
C ALA A 189 -6.53 -19.78 4.50
N GLU A 190 -6.67 -18.78 5.38
CA GLU A 190 -7.91 -18.05 5.60
C GLU A 190 -8.06 -16.98 4.50
N ILE A 191 -8.91 -17.29 3.52
CA ILE A 191 -9.18 -16.43 2.35
C ILE A 191 -10.69 -16.28 2.21
N ASP A 192 -11.24 -15.06 2.31
CA ASP A 192 -12.69 -14.80 2.17
C ASP A 192 -13.09 -14.37 0.75
N THR A 193 -12.21 -14.55 -0.22
CA THR A 193 -12.51 -14.33 -1.64
C THR A 193 -12.34 -15.60 -2.48
N THR A 194 -12.81 -15.53 -3.72
CA THR A 194 -12.59 -16.56 -4.74
C THR A 194 -12.24 -15.88 -6.06
N CYS A 195 -11.66 -16.60 -7.00
CA CYS A 195 -11.38 -16.08 -8.33
C CYS A 195 -12.63 -15.44 -8.98
N GLN A 196 -13.83 -16.00 -8.75
CA GLN A 196 -15.07 -15.44 -9.27
C GLN A 196 -15.47 -14.10 -8.63
N LYS A 197 -15.26 -13.95 -7.32
CA LYS A 197 -15.49 -12.67 -6.62
C LYS A 197 -14.53 -11.59 -7.12
N GLU A 198 -13.31 -11.97 -7.49
CA GLU A 198 -12.29 -11.09 -8.10
C GLU A 198 -12.48 -10.87 -9.62
N GLY A 199 -13.56 -11.38 -10.22
CA GLY A 199 -13.91 -11.12 -11.63
C GLY A 199 -13.32 -12.10 -12.67
N TYR A 200 -12.74 -13.21 -12.23
CA TYR A 200 -12.28 -14.31 -13.09
C TYR A 200 -13.37 -15.39 -13.27
N LEU A 201 -13.19 -16.33 -14.21
CA LEU A 201 -14.17 -17.43 -14.41
C LEU A 201 -14.00 -18.55 -13.38
N GLY A 202 -12.78 -18.78 -12.90
CA GLY A 202 -12.47 -19.84 -11.95
C GLY A 202 -10.97 -19.91 -11.64
N GLY A 203 -10.56 -20.94 -10.89
CA GLY A 203 -9.17 -21.14 -10.46
C GLY A 203 -9.06 -21.22 -8.94
N ALA A 204 -7.84 -21.01 -8.44
CA ALA A 204 -7.55 -20.93 -7.00
C ALA A 204 -6.96 -19.56 -6.67
N VAL A 205 -7.43 -18.95 -5.58
CA VAL A 205 -6.80 -17.78 -4.97
C VAL A 205 -5.76 -18.26 -3.96
N ALA A 206 -4.65 -17.54 -3.84
CA ALA A 206 -3.65 -17.77 -2.82
C ALA A 206 -3.48 -16.51 -1.96
N CYS A 207 -3.04 -16.70 -0.73
CA CYS A 207 -2.60 -15.60 0.11
C CYS A 207 -1.07 -15.53 0.09
N GLN A 208 -0.53 -14.39 -0.31
CA GLN A 208 0.91 -14.13 -0.21
C GLN A 208 1.10 -12.72 0.31
N ASP A 209 1.92 -12.59 1.36
CA ASP A 209 2.21 -11.29 2.00
C ASP A 209 0.92 -10.50 2.35
N CYS A 210 -0.15 -11.23 2.68
CA CYS A 210 -1.49 -10.73 3.04
C CYS A 210 -2.21 -9.94 1.97
N GLN A 211 -1.88 -10.26 0.73
CA GLN A 211 -2.56 -9.83 -0.47
C GLN A 211 -3.10 -11.05 -1.21
N ILE A 212 -4.24 -10.86 -1.88
CA ILE A 212 -4.80 -11.89 -2.74
C ILE A 212 -3.95 -12.01 -4.00
N VAL A 213 -3.39 -13.20 -4.21
CA VAL A 213 -2.71 -13.55 -5.45
C VAL A 213 -3.69 -14.27 -6.36
N THR A 214 -3.88 -13.71 -7.56
CA THR A 214 -4.82 -14.21 -8.58
C THR A 214 -4.13 -14.91 -9.75
N ASP A 215 -2.83 -15.19 -9.66
CA ASP A 215 -2.06 -15.81 -10.75
C ASP A 215 -2.56 -17.20 -11.17
N ALA A 216 -3.23 -17.92 -10.26
CA ALA A 216 -3.87 -19.21 -10.54
C ALA A 216 -5.37 -19.07 -10.90
N CYS A 217 -5.88 -17.84 -11.06
CA CYS A 217 -7.20 -17.56 -11.59
C CYS A 217 -7.16 -17.46 -13.12
N PHE A 218 -8.22 -17.92 -13.79
CA PHE A 218 -8.32 -17.88 -15.26
C PHE A 218 -9.55 -17.09 -15.75
N GLN A 219 -9.35 -16.25 -16.78
CA GLN A 219 -10.42 -15.45 -17.42
C GLN A 219 -11.06 -16.16 -18.63
N SER A 220 -10.52 -17.31 -19.03
CA SER A 220 -11.07 -18.17 -20.08
C SER A 220 -10.72 -19.61 -19.76
N TYR A 221 -11.53 -20.56 -20.23
CA TYR A 221 -11.18 -21.97 -20.14
C TYR A 221 -9.93 -22.22 -21.00
N ILE A 222 -8.76 -22.27 -20.37
CA ILE A 222 -7.56 -22.77 -21.03
C ILE A 222 -7.69 -24.28 -21.05
N PHE A 223 -8.13 -24.83 -22.18
CA PHE A 223 -7.84 -26.21 -22.50
C PHE A 223 -6.32 -26.30 -22.67
N LEU A 224 -5.61 -26.68 -21.62
CA LEU A 224 -4.36 -27.40 -21.83
C LEU A 224 -4.76 -28.80 -22.30
N SER A 225 -5.18 -28.90 -23.56
CA SER A 225 -4.83 -30.09 -24.30
C SER A 225 -3.31 -30.08 -24.32
N GLU A 226 -2.69 -30.77 -23.37
CA GLU A 226 -1.35 -31.27 -23.63
C GLU A 226 -1.47 -32.00 -24.97
N ALA A 227 -0.81 -31.47 -26.01
CA ALA A 227 -0.91 -32.02 -27.35
C ALA A 227 -0.60 -33.52 -27.30
N GLY A 228 -1.63 -34.35 -27.55
CA GLY A 228 -1.50 -35.81 -27.56
C GLY A 228 -2.04 -36.57 -26.34
N LYS A 229 -2.65 -35.92 -25.34
CA LYS A 229 -3.33 -36.65 -24.24
C LYS A 229 -4.84 -36.81 -24.46
N SER A 230 -5.38 -37.99 -24.15
CA SER A 230 -6.81 -38.28 -24.21
C SER A 230 -7.56 -37.67 -23.01
N CYS A 231 -8.87 -37.39 -23.17
CA CYS A 231 -9.69 -36.86 -22.08
C CYS A 231 -9.67 -37.79 -20.84
N GLN A 232 -9.49 -39.11 -21.03
CA GLN A 232 -9.31 -40.10 -19.95
C GLN A 232 -8.02 -39.86 -19.14
N GLN A 233 -6.89 -39.58 -19.81
CA GLN A 233 -5.60 -39.33 -19.13
C GLN A 233 -5.60 -38.04 -18.31
N VAL A 234 -6.40 -37.05 -18.73
CA VAL A 234 -6.61 -35.81 -17.97
C VAL A 234 -7.49 -36.08 -16.74
N CYS A 235 -8.58 -36.85 -16.91
CA CYS A 235 -9.46 -37.23 -15.82
C CYS A 235 -8.76 -38.08 -14.74
N GLU A 236 -7.90 -39.03 -15.14
CA GLU A 236 -7.15 -39.88 -14.20
C GLU A 236 -6.08 -39.11 -13.40
N LYS A 237 -5.58 -37.99 -13.93
CA LYS A 237 -4.56 -37.16 -13.25
C LYS A 237 -5.15 -36.16 -12.27
N TYR A 238 -6.30 -35.56 -12.59
CA TYR A 238 -6.91 -34.49 -11.79
C TYR A 238 -8.13 -34.95 -10.98
N GLY A 239 -8.74 -36.08 -11.31
CA GLY A 239 -9.62 -36.89 -10.46
C GLY A 239 -11.01 -36.32 -10.11
N VAL A 240 -11.14 -35.01 -9.92
CA VAL A 240 -12.35 -34.33 -9.43
C VAL A 240 -12.42 -32.89 -9.93
N ASP A 241 -13.64 -32.42 -10.18
CA ASP A 241 -13.91 -30.99 -10.40
C ASP A 241 -13.94 -30.19 -9.08
N SER A 242 -14.15 -28.88 -9.18
CA SER A 242 -14.23 -27.95 -8.04
C SER A 242 -15.39 -28.21 -7.07
N SER A 243 -16.24 -29.20 -7.34
CA SER A 243 -17.34 -29.64 -6.47
C SER A 243 -17.12 -31.05 -5.89
N GLY A 244 -15.95 -31.65 -6.09
CA GLY A 244 -15.60 -32.97 -5.57
C GLY A 244 -16.20 -34.14 -6.35
N LYS A 245 -16.67 -33.91 -7.58
CA LYS A 245 -17.35 -34.93 -8.40
C LYS A 245 -16.36 -35.62 -9.35
N THR A 246 -16.37 -36.94 -9.37
CA THR A 246 -15.52 -37.77 -10.24
C THR A 246 -15.97 -37.69 -11.70
N CYS A 247 -15.03 -37.41 -12.61
CA CYS A 247 -15.27 -37.38 -14.04
C CYS A 247 -15.74 -38.75 -14.56
N GLN A 248 -16.86 -38.81 -15.28
CA GLN A 248 -17.30 -40.02 -16.00
C GLN A 248 -17.20 -39.78 -17.50
N SER A 249 -16.34 -40.55 -18.17
CA SER A 249 -16.03 -40.41 -19.58
C SER A 249 -17.08 -41.12 -20.43
N GLU A 250 -18.03 -40.39 -21.01
CA GLU A 250 -18.91 -40.97 -22.03
C GLU A 250 -18.92 -40.27 -23.38
N GLU A 251 -18.10 -39.25 -23.66
CA GLU A 251 -18.03 -38.70 -25.03
C GLU A 251 -16.61 -38.37 -25.54
N THR A 252 -16.38 -38.76 -26.79
CA THR A 252 -15.14 -38.67 -27.58
C THR A 252 -14.77 -37.27 -28.07
N ASN A 253 -15.56 -36.25 -27.72
CA ASN A 253 -15.23 -34.85 -27.97
C ASN A 253 -15.20 -34.14 -26.62
N CYS A 254 -14.04 -33.59 -26.25
CA CYS A 254 -13.90 -32.71 -25.10
C CYS A 254 -14.68 -31.40 -25.35
N GLN A 255 -16.02 -31.47 -25.30
CA GLN A 255 -16.92 -30.33 -25.14
C GLN A 255 -17.33 -30.30 -23.67
N ILE A 256 -17.19 -29.13 -23.06
CA ILE A 256 -17.50 -28.88 -21.65
C ILE A 256 -18.89 -29.44 -21.30
N PHE A 257 -18.95 -30.21 -20.21
CA PHE A 257 -20.20 -30.60 -19.57
C PHE A 257 -21.02 -29.36 -19.22
N SER A 258 -22.19 -29.22 -19.84
CA SER A 258 -23.23 -28.37 -19.28
C SER A 258 -23.74 -29.04 -18.00
N CYS A 259 -23.59 -28.37 -16.86
CA CYS A 259 -24.33 -28.72 -15.67
C CYS A 259 -25.82 -28.47 -15.94
N LEU A 260 -26.56 -29.52 -16.34
CA LEU A 260 -28.01 -29.51 -16.21
C LEU A 260 -28.35 -29.84 -14.76
N SER A 261 -29.03 -28.90 -14.12
CA SER A 261 -29.74 -29.08 -12.86
C SER A 261 -30.70 -30.26 -12.96
N VAL A 262 -30.63 -31.18 -11.99
CA VAL A 262 -31.78 -32.00 -11.58
C VAL A 262 -32.32 -31.42 -10.28
#